data_AF-A0A4Z0V2X9-F1
#
_entry.id   AF-A0A4Z0V2X9-F1
#
_cell.length_a   1.000
_cell.length_b   1.000
_cell.length_c   1.000
_cell.angle_alpha   90.00
_cell.angle_beta   90.00
_cell.angle_gamma   90.00
#
_symmetry.space_group_name_H-M   'P 1'
#
loop_
_entity.id
_entity.type
_entity.pdbx_description
1 polymer ?
#
loop_
_entity_poly.entity_id
_entity_poly.type
_entity_poly.pdbx_seq_one_letter_code
_entity_poly.pdbx_strand_id
1 'polypeptide(L)' 'MAGFFFGGLLNHLFGLQLPLGNCALIAMAGTMAGIIQAPLMSMFIVVEMTGYYGMMFPVVICSVVSYATVWCLSIRNKR' A
#
# COMPACT_ATOMS: atom_id res chain seq x y z
N MET A 1 0.23 -6.42 -8.96
CA MET A 1 -0.89 -7.26 -9.42
C MET A 1 -2.00 -7.40 -8.38
N ALA A 2 -1.70 -7.69 -7.11
CA ALA A 2 -2.74 -7.84 -6.07
C ALA A 2 -3.72 -6.65 -5.94
N GLY A 3 -3.22 -5.40 -5.88
CA GLY A 3 -4.09 -4.21 -5.78
C GLY A 3 -4.97 -3.94 -7.01
N PHE A 4 -4.45 -4.23 -8.21
CA PHE A 4 -5.21 -4.09 -9.46
C PHE A 4 -6.31 -5.16 -9.55
N PHE A 5 -5.99 -6.41 -9.17
CA PHE A 5 -6.96 -7.50 -9.12
C PHE A 5 -8.06 -7.23 -8.09
N PHE A 6 -7.69 -6.75 -6.90
CA PHE A 6 -8.65 -6.39 -5.85
C PHE A 6 -9.55 -5.22 -6.27
N GLY A 7 -8.99 -4.17 -6.88
CA GLY A 7 -9.77 -3.05 -7.41
C GLY A 7 -10.71 -3.45 -8.55
N GLY A 8 -10.23 -4.30 -9.47
CA GLY A 8 -11.06 -4.84 -10.56
C GLY A 8 -12.20 -5.72 -10.07
N LEU A 9 -11.94 -6.57 -9.08
CA LEU A 9 -12.95 -7.41 -8.45
C LEU A 9 -14.04 -6.57 -7.77
N LEU A 10 -13.65 -5.53 -7.02
CA LEU A 10 -14.58 -4.61 -6.37
C LEU A 10 -15.41 -3.80 -7.36
N ASN A 11 -14.80 -3.34 -8.45
CA ASN A 11 -15.53 -2.64 -9.51
C ASN A 11 -16.58 -3.55 -10.16
N HIS A 12 -16.27 -4.83 -10.36
CA HIS A 12 -17.22 -5.80 -10.94
C HIS A 12 -18.33 -6.22 -9.97
N LEU A 13 -18.06 -6.29 -8.66
CA LEU A 13 -19.04 -6.71 -7.66
C LEU A 13 -19.93 -5.57 -7.16
N PHE A 14 -19.38 -4.37 -7.01
CA PHE A 14 -20.09 -3.23 -6.43
C PHE A 14 -20.41 -2.11 -7.44
N GLY A 15 -19.92 -2.21 -8.68
CA GLY A 15 -20.14 -1.18 -9.71
C GLY A 15 -19.46 0.17 -9.41
N LEU A 16 -18.59 0.23 -8.40
CA LEU A 16 -17.82 1.43 -8.09
C LEU A 16 -16.70 1.60 -9.13
N GLN A 17 -16.82 2.60 -9.99
CA GLN A 17 -15.80 3.06 -10.94
C GLN A 17 -14.57 3.65 -10.23
N LEU A 18 -13.90 2.83 -9.41
CA LEU A 18 -12.68 3.18 -8.72
C LEU A 18 -11.52 3.24 -9.72
N PRO A 19 -10.64 4.25 -9.65
CA PRO A 19 -9.43 4.29 -10.46
C PRO A 19 -8.52 3.11 -10.07
N LEU A 20 -8.43 2.09 -10.93
CA LEU A 20 -7.62 0.89 -10.66
C LEU A 20 -6.13 1.23 -10.46
N GLY A 21 -5.65 2.31 -11.08
CA GLY A 21 -4.28 2.81 -10.91
C GLY A 21 -3.98 3.18 -9.46
N ASN A 22 -4.87 3.94 -8.81
CA ASN A 22 -4.68 4.40 -7.43
C ASN A 22 -4.70 3.24 -6.44
N CYS A 23 -5.60 2.26 -6.62
CA CYS A 23 -5.60 1.04 -5.82
C CYS A 23 -4.31 0.23 -6.00
N ALA A 24 -3.78 0.13 -7.21
CA ALA A 24 -2.51 -0.54 -7.47
C ALA A 24 -1.34 0.19 -6.80
N LEU A 25 -1.31 1.53 -6.85
CA LEU A 25 -0.29 2.37 -6.20
C LEU A 25 -0.27 2.19 -4.69
N ILE A 26 -1.44 2.28 -4.04
CA ILE A 26 -1.56 2.13 -2.58
C ILE A 26 -1.15 0.71 -2.15
N ALA A 27 -1.58 -0.32 -2.88
CA ALA A 27 -1.20 -1.70 -2.59
C ALA A 27 0.31 -1.93 -2.74
N MET A 28 0.94 -1.34 -3.77
CA MET A 28 2.39 -1.45 -3.97
C MET A 28 3.16 -0.82 -2.80
N ALA A 29 2.80 0.40 -2.39
CA ALA A 29 3.44 1.05 -1.25
C ALA A 29 3.22 0.34 0.08
N GLY A 30 1.99 -0.12 0.34
CA GLY A 30 1.66 -0.89 1.55
C GLY A 30 2.46 -2.20 1.65
N THR A 31 2.60 -2.94 0.55
CA THR A 31 3.40 -4.19 0.55
C THR A 31 4.89 -3.91 0.77
N MET A 32 5.46 -2.89 0.13
CA MET A 32 6.86 -2.52 0.30
C MET A 32 7.17 -2.05 1.72
N ALA A 33 6.24 -1.32 2.37
CA ALA A 33 6.40 -0.88 3.76
C ALA A 33 6.56 -2.06 4.75
N GLY A 34 5.82 -3.14 4.53
CA GLY A 34 5.90 -4.34 5.35
C GLY A 34 7.20 -5.13 5.16
N ILE A 35 7.72 -5.16 3.94
CA ILE A 35 8.95 -5.90 3.59
C ILE A 35 10.20 -5.15 4.08
N ILE A 36 10.28 -3.86 3.78
CA ILE A 36 11.46 -3.02 4.07
C ILE A 36 11.54 -2.66 5.55
N GLN A 37 10.41 -2.72 6.29
CA GLN A 37 10.31 -2.24 7.68
C GLN A 37 10.70 -0.76 7.84
N ALA A 38 10.60 0.03 6.76
CA ALA A 38 10.84 1.47 6.74
C ALA A 38 9.69 2.18 5.99
N PRO A 39 8.66 2.68 6.70
CA PRO A 39 7.43 3.17 6.06
C PRO A 39 7.68 4.41 5.18
N LEU A 40 8.50 5.36 5.63
CA LEU A 40 8.82 6.58 4.86
C LEU A 40 9.65 6.27 3.61
N MET A 41 10.62 5.35 3.70
CA MET A 41 11.44 4.97 2.55
C MET A 41 10.61 4.27 1.46
N SER A 42 9.71 3.36 1.86
CA SER A 42 8.81 2.66 0.92
C SER A 42 7.93 3.62 0.13
N MET A 43 7.46 4.69 0.77
CA MET A 43 6.66 5.74 0.15
C MET A 43 7.46 6.50 -0.90
N PHE A 44 8.67 6.97 -0.57
CA PHE A 44 9.51 7.69 -1.51
C PHE A 44 9.85 6.85 -2.74
N ILE A 45 10.16 5.57 -2.57
CA ILE A 45 10.43 4.66 -3.69
C ILE A 45 9.22 4.59 -4.64
N VAL A 46 7.99 4.44 -4.11
CA VAL A 46 6.80 4.36 -4.96
C VAL A 46 6.49 5.69 -5.63
N VAL A 47 6.66 6.81 -4.94
CA VAL A 47 6.44 8.14 -5.52
C VAL A 47 7.44 8.45 -6.61
N GLU A 48 8.73 8.16 -6.41
CA GLU A 48 9.78 8.34 -7.42
C GLU A 48 9.53 7.48 -8.67
N MET A 49 9.11 6.22 -8.49
CA MET A 49 8.84 5.32 -9.61
C MET A 49 7.58 5.70 -10.41
N THR A 50 6.63 6.41 -9.79
CA THR A 50 5.32 6.67 -10.39
C THR A 50 5.12 8.14 -10.77
N GLY A 51 5.95 9.05 -10.24
CA GLY A 51 5.85 10.49 -10.42
C GLY A 51 4.57 11.11 -9.84
N TYR A 52 3.82 10.37 -9.01
CA TYR A 52 2.45 10.72 -8.62
C TYR A 52 2.35 11.22 -7.17
N TYR A 53 2.62 12.51 -6.99
CA TYR A 53 2.66 13.16 -5.66
C TYR A 53 1.27 13.42 -5.05
N GLY A 54 0.21 13.49 -5.86
CA GLY A 54 -1.15 13.80 -5.39
C GLY A 54 -1.75 12.75 -4.43
N MET A 55 -1.16 11.55 -4.37
CA MET A 55 -1.63 10.42 -3.56
C MET A 55 -0.66 10.08 -2.41
N MET A 56 0.27 10.98 -2.08
CA MET A 56 1.23 10.77 -0.99
C MET A 56 0.56 10.52 0.37
N PHE A 57 -0.47 11.31 0.70
CA PHE A 57 -1.17 11.19 1.98
C PHE A 57 -1.82 9.81 2.22
N PRO A 58 -2.67 9.27 1.31
CA PRO A 58 -3.24 7.95 1.50
C PRO A 58 -2.19 6.83 1.48
N VAL A 59 -1.12 7.00 0.70
CA VAL A 59 0.00 6.05 0.65
C VAL A 59 0.72 5.98 2.01
N VAL A 60 1.01 7.11 2.65
CA VAL A 60 1.65 7.15 3.98
C VAL A 60 0.83 6.38 5.00
N ILE A 61 -0.48 6.66 5.06
CA ILE A 61 -1.37 6.00 6.02
C ILE A 61 -1.34 4.49 5.82
N CYS A 62 -1.44 4.05 4.56
CA CYS A 62 -1.41 2.62 4.23
C CYS A 62 -0.06 1.97 4.61
N SER A 63 1.06 2.64 4.32
CA SER A 63 2.41 2.18 4.68
C SER A 63 2.61 2.09 6.19
N VAL A 64 2.10 3.05 6.97
CA VAL A 64 2.16 3.04 8.45
C VAL A 64 1.35 1.88 9.02
N VAL A 65 0.16 1.62 8.51
CA VAL A 65 -0.69 0.49 8.95
C VAL A 65 -0.03 -0.86 8.64
N SER A 66 0.55 -1.02 7.46
CA SER A 66 1.28 -2.22 7.08
C SER A 66 2.50 -2.45 7.98
N TYR A 67 3.30 -1.40 8.21
CA TYR A 67 4.42 -1.45 9.14
C TYR A 67 3.98 -1.80 10.56
N ALA A 68 2.92 -1.16 11.08
CA ALA A 68 2.39 -1.45 12.40
C ALA A 68 1.94 -2.91 12.55
N THR A 69 1.36 -3.50 11.49
CA THR A 69 0.94 -4.90 11.46
C THR A 69 2.14 -5.85 11.55
N VAL A 70 3.18 -5.59 10.73
CA VAL A 70 4.42 -6.39 10.76
C VAL A 70 5.15 -6.22 12.09
N TRP A 71 5.18 -5.01 12.62
CA TRP A 71 5.79 -4.71 13.92
C TRP A 71 5.09 -5.45 15.06
N CYS A 72 3.75 -5.46 15.05
CA CYS A 72 2.95 -6.22 16.02
C CYS A 72 3.22 -7.73 15.95
N LEU A 73 3.30 -8.29 14.74
CA LEU A 73 3.64 -9.70 14.52
C LEU A 73 5.07 -10.03 14.97
N SER A 74 6.03 -9.15 14.68
CA SER A 74 7.45 -9.31 15.04
C SER A 74 7.64 -9.35 16.55
N ILE A 75 6.90 -8.54 17.31
CA ILE A 75 6.91 -8.55 18.79
C ILE A 75 6.50 -9.92 19.36
N ARG A 76 5.59 -10.64 18.69
CA ARG A 76 5.14 -11.96 19.14
C ARG A 76 6.20 -13.04 18.92
N ASN A 77 7.04 -12.90 17.90
CA ASN A 77 8.04 -13.91 17.52
C ASN A 77 9.32 -13.86 18.39
N LYS A 78 9.48 -12.83 19.21
CA LYS A 78 10.61 -12.70 20.17
C LYS A 78 10.29 -13.22 21.58
N ARG A 79 9.13 -13.83 21.79
CA ARG A 79 8.79 -14.56 23.02
C ARG A 79 8.80 -16.06 22.79
#